data_AF-A0A841YSK3-F1
#
_entry.id   AF-A0A841YSK3-F1
#
_cell.length_a   1.000
_cell.length_b   1.000
_cell.length_c   1.000
_cell.angle_alpha   90.00
_cell.angle_beta   90.00
_cell.angle_gamma   90.00
#
_symmetry.space_group_name_H-M   'P 1'
#
loop_
_entity.id
_entity.type
_entity.pdbx_description
1 polymer ?
#
loop_
_entity_poly.entity_id
_entity_poly.type
_entity_poly.pdbx_seq_one_letter_code
_entity_poly.pdbx_strand_id
1 'polypeptide(L)'
;MTKLNVTKEAIENFKTTGALAEGTDDGYILLEVRPQYQNRGALKEYYIVEHIPSHVLFELTVTKTFKGRMDLAGTFHSATVKPLTAQQQAKAKRAKTARPVPTPTTELWREELKTLKGVL
;
A
#
# COMPACT_ATOMS: atom_id res chain seq x y z
N MET A 1 -13.16 9.13 -9.04
CA MET A 1 -11.84 8.48 -9.20
C MET A 1 -10.96 9.49 -9.91
N THR A 2 -9.80 9.80 -9.35
CA THR A 2 -8.86 10.77 -9.91
C THR A 2 -7.71 10.01 -10.55
N LYS A 3 -7.33 10.36 -11.78
CA LYS A 3 -6.20 9.72 -12.46
C LYS A 3 -4.90 10.39 -12.03
N LEU A 4 -3.92 9.61 -11.62
CA LEU A 4 -2.60 10.11 -11.25
C LEU A 4 -1.73 10.33 -12.48
N ASN A 5 -0.93 11.40 -12.48
CA ASN A 5 0.06 11.64 -13.54
C ASN A 5 1.39 10.98 -13.21
N VAL A 6 1.44 9.65 -13.27
CA VAL A 6 2.62 8.85 -12.88
C VAL A 6 3.04 7.92 -14.00
N THR A 7 4.36 7.72 -14.14
CA THR A 7 4.93 6.81 -15.14
C THR A 7 4.89 5.37 -14.68
N LYS A 8 5.15 4.44 -15.61
CA LYS A 8 5.29 3.02 -15.30
C LYS A 8 6.41 2.80 -14.29
N GLU A 9 7.54 3.47 -14.46
CA GLU A 9 8.72 3.35 -13.59
C GLU A 9 8.39 3.83 -12.18
N ALA A 10 7.64 4.93 -12.05
CA ALA A 10 7.19 5.42 -10.74
C ALA A 10 6.31 4.40 -10.02
N ILE A 11 5.42 3.70 -10.73
CA ILE A 11 4.56 2.67 -10.16
C ILE A 11 5.34 1.41 -9.77
N GLU A 12 6.30 0.97 -10.57
CA GLU A 12 7.14 -0.18 -10.21
C GLU A 12 8.08 0.19 -9.03
N ASN A 13 8.59 1.42 -8.97
CA ASN A 13 9.31 1.95 -7.79
C ASN A 13 8.40 2.04 -6.56
N PHE A 14 7.14 2.44 -6.71
CA PHE A 14 6.18 2.45 -5.61
C PHE A 14 5.94 1.04 -5.05
N LYS A 15 5.89 0.02 -5.90
CA LYS A 15 5.71 -1.37 -5.45
C LYS A 15 6.90 -1.90 -4.65
N THR A 16 8.11 -1.40 -4.94
CA THR A 16 9.33 -1.82 -4.23
C THR A 16 9.59 -0.98 -2.98
N THR A 17 9.37 0.33 -3.05
CA THR A 17 9.70 1.28 -1.97
C THR A 17 8.53 1.58 -1.03
N GLY A 18 7.29 1.35 -1.49
CA GLY A 18 6.09 1.76 -0.77
C GLY A 18 5.79 3.26 -0.82
N ALA A 19 6.53 4.05 -1.61
CA ALA A 19 6.31 5.50 -1.75
C ALA A 19 6.11 5.89 -3.22
N LEU A 20 5.10 6.72 -3.49
CA LEU A 20 4.79 7.24 -4.81
C LEU A 20 4.82 8.77 -4.74
N ALA A 21 5.72 9.40 -5.50
CA ALA A 21 5.70 10.84 -5.68
C ALA A 21 4.78 11.22 -6.85
N GLU A 22 3.91 12.19 -6.66
CA GLU A 22 3.07 12.82 -7.69
C GLU A 22 3.51 14.29 -7.88
N GLY A 23 4.78 14.51 -8.19
CA GLY A 23 5.38 15.84 -8.28
C GLY A 23 6.30 16.15 -7.09
N THR A 24 6.46 17.43 -6.76
CA THR A 24 7.46 17.90 -5.80
C THR A 24 7.00 17.82 -4.34
N ASP A 25 5.75 18.21 -4.08
CA ASP A 25 5.19 18.33 -2.72
C ASP A 25 3.99 17.39 -2.48
N ASP A 26 3.68 16.55 -3.47
CA ASP A 26 2.54 15.64 -3.44
C ASP A 26 3.00 14.19 -3.59
N GLY A 27 2.37 13.29 -2.85
CA GLY A 27 2.76 11.90 -2.80
C GLY A 27 1.89 11.03 -1.91
N TYR A 28 2.10 9.73 -2.07
CA TYR A 28 1.32 8.68 -1.44
C TYR A 28 2.25 7.64 -0.81
N ILE A 29 1.91 7.20 0.40
CA ILE A 29 2.63 6.14 1.12
C ILE A 29 1.72 4.91 1.18
N LEU A 30 2.27 3.75 0.82
CA LEU A 30 1.60 2.46 0.90
C LEU A 30 1.35 2.06 2.36
N LEU A 31 0.10 1.71 2.66
CA LEU A 31 -0.30 1.19 3.96
C LEU A 31 -0.71 -0.28 3.92
N GLU A 32 -1.43 -0.69 2.87
CA GLU A 32 -1.97 -2.04 2.77
C GLU A 32 -2.04 -2.47 1.30
N VAL A 33 -1.61 -3.70 1.01
CA VAL A 33 -1.80 -4.33 -0.30
C VAL A 33 -3.09 -5.14 -0.25
N ARG A 34 -3.99 -4.93 -1.22
CA ARG A 34 -5.26 -5.66 -1.34
C ARG A 34 -5.15 -6.76 -2.40
N PRO A 35 -6.03 -7.78 -2.34
CA PRO A 35 -6.08 -8.82 -3.38
C PRO A 35 -6.25 -8.20 -4.77
N GLN A 36 -5.40 -8.61 -5.70
CA GLN A 36 -5.52 -8.22 -7.11
C GLN A 36 -6.71 -8.92 -7.77
N TYR A 37 -7.28 -8.28 -8.79
CA TYR A 37 -8.38 -8.82 -9.56
C TYR A 37 -8.05 -8.81 -11.05
N GLN A 38 -8.14 -9.97 -11.69
CA GLN A 38 -7.87 -10.12 -13.12
C GLN A 38 -9.18 -10.42 -13.87
N ASN A 39 -9.45 -9.62 -14.89
CA ASN A 39 -10.53 -9.83 -15.85
C ASN A 39 -9.97 -10.08 -17.26
N ARG A 40 -10.83 -10.52 -18.19
CA ARG A 40 -10.45 -10.70 -19.61
C ARG A 40 -9.88 -9.39 -20.18
N GLY A 41 -8.57 -9.32 -20.29
CA GLY A 41 -7.83 -8.20 -20.90
C GLY A 41 -7.26 -7.17 -19.93
N ALA A 42 -7.52 -7.25 -18.62
CA ALA A 42 -6.94 -6.32 -17.65
C ALA A 42 -6.69 -6.94 -16.27
N LEU A 43 -5.58 -6.56 -15.67
CA LEU A 43 -5.23 -6.82 -14.28
C LEU A 43 -5.38 -5.52 -13.48
N LYS A 44 -6.13 -5.58 -12.38
CA LYS A 44 -6.30 -4.48 -11.45
C LYS A 44 -5.65 -4.84 -10.13
N GLU A 45 -4.66 -4.05 -9.74
CA GLU A 45 -4.00 -4.14 -8.45
C GLU A 45 -4.54 -3.02 -7.57
N TYR A 46 -4.86 -3.33 -6.30
CA TYR A 46 -5.46 -2.39 -5.36
C TYR A 46 -4.54 -2.18 -4.17
N TYR A 47 -4.35 -0.93 -3.78
CA TYR A 47 -3.49 -0.53 -2.67
C TYR A 47 -4.21 0.50 -1.81
N ILE A 48 -4.06 0.42 -0.49
CA ILE A 48 -4.46 1.49 0.40
C ILE A 48 -3.25 2.37 0.61
N VAL A 49 -3.40 3.65 0.31
CA VAL A 49 -2.34 4.64 0.43
C VAL A 49 -2.78 5.82 1.28
N GLU A 50 -1.82 6.45 1.94
CA GLU A 50 -2.00 7.71 2.65
C GLU A 50 -1.38 8.85 1.84
N HIS A 51 -2.17 9.88 1.58
CA HIS A 51 -1.70 11.09 0.91
C HIS A 51 -0.91 11.93 1.91
N ILE A 52 0.36 12.22 1.60
CA ILE A 52 1.30 12.84 2.53
C ILE A 52 0.86 14.22 2.99
N PRO A 53 0.42 15.16 2.12
CA PRO A 53 0.13 16.51 2.60
C PRO A 53 -1.21 16.62 3.35
N SER A 54 -2.15 15.68 3.17
CA SER A 54 -3.46 15.75 3.83
C SER A 54 -3.75 14.63 4.83
N HIS A 55 -2.89 13.62 4.95
CA HIS A 55 -3.10 12.41 5.76
C HIS A 55 -4.42 11.67 5.47
N VAL A 56 -5.00 11.91 4.29
CA VAL A 56 -6.25 11.25 3.86
C VAL A 56 -5.91 9.90 3.22
N LEU A 57 -6.75 8.91 3.50
CA LEU A 57 -6.59 7.57 2.95
C LEU A 57 -7.31 7.41 1.62
N PHE A 58 -6.60 6.87 0.65
CA PHE A 58 -7.09 6.58 -0.69
C PHE A 58 -6.90 5.10 -1.04
N GLU A 59 -7.77 4.61 -1.91
CA GLU A 59 -7.57 3.38 -2.66
C GLU A 59 -6.90 3.73 -3.98
N LEU A 60 -5.64 3.34 -4.13
CA LEU A 60 -4.90 3.40 -5.37
C LEU A 60 -5.18 2.12 -6.17
N THR A 61 -5.76 2.29 -7.36
CA THR A 61 -5.98 1.24 -8.34
C THR A 61 -4.99 1.39 -9.48
N VAL A 62 -4.12 0.40 -9.64
CA VAL A 62 -3.21 0.29 -10.79
C VAL A 62 -3.82 -0.69 -11.78
N THR A 63 -4.03 -0.23 -13.01
CA THR A 63 -4.56 -1.06 -14.09
C THR A 63 -3.45 -1.40 -15.07
N LYS A 64 -3.26 -2.68 -15.34
CA LYS A 64 -2.44 -3.21 -16.43
C LYS A 64 -3.35 -3.85 -17.47
N THR A 65 -3.06 -3.64 -18.75
CA THR A 65 -3.82 -4.20 -19.88
C THR A 65 -2.97 -5.17 -20.67
N PHE A 66 -3.55 -6.26 -21.15
CA PHE A 66 -2.85 -7.27 -21.93
C PHE A 66 -3.12 -7.08 -23.43
N LYS A 67 -2.08 -7.07 -24.27
CA LYS A 67 -2.22 -6.89 -25.73
C LYS A 67 -2.68 -8.16 -26.48
N GLY A 68 -2.74 -9.32 -25.81
CA GLY A 68 -3.17 -10.57 -26.43
C GLY A 68 -3.03 -11.77 -25.47
N ARG A 69 -3.37 -12.99 -25.95
CA ARG A 69 -3.33 -14.22 -25.13
C ARG A 69 -1.93 -14.62 -24.66
N MET A 70 -0.88 -14.18 -25.35
CA MET A 70 0.51 -14.47 -25.01
C MET A 70 1.18 -13.38 -24.17
N ASP A 71 0.50 -12.25 -23.95
CA ASP A 71 1.00 -11.19 -23.09
C ASP A 71 0.65 -11.56 -21.64
N LEU A 72 1.60 -12.20 -20.95
CA LEU A 72 1.45 -12.64 -19.56
C LEU A 72 1.80 -11.54 -18.55
N ALA A 73 2.60 -10.55 -18.96
CA ALA A 73 3.10 -9.49 -18.08
C ALA A 73 2.14 -8.29 -18.01
N GLY A 74 1.47 -7.99 -19.13
CA GLY A 74 0.62 -6.82 -19.26
C GLY A 74 1.41 -5.53 -19.28
N THR A 75 0.83 -4.50 -19.89
CA THR A 75 1.41 -3.15 -19.93
C THR A 75 0.69 -2.24 -18.95
N PHE A 76 1.44 -1.38 -18.25
CA PHE A 76 0.85 -0.33 -17.43
C PHE A 76 -0.10 0.53 -18.27
N HIS A 77 -1.34 0.67 -17.82
CA HIS A 77 -2.36 1.43 -18.51
C HIS A 77 -2.68 2.73 -17.76
N SER A 78 -2.94 2.64 -16.45
CA SER A 78 -3.23 3.81 -15.63
C SER A 78 -3.10 3.51 -14.14
N ALA A 79 -2.90 4.57 -13.36
CA ALA A 79 -3.06 4.59 -11.92
C ALA A 79 -4.15 5.61 -11.57
N THR A 80 -5.07 5.21 -10.69
CA THR A 80 -6.18 6.07 -10.25
C THR A 80 -6.35 5.96 -8.74
N VAL A 81 -6.71 7.07 -8.09
CA VAL A 81 -7.02 7.10 -6.67
C VAL A 81 -8.50 7.37 -6.43
N LYS A 82 -9.02 6.78 -5.36
CA LYS A 82 -10.38 7.03 -4.87
C LYS A 82 -10.34 7.24 -3.36
N PRO A 83 -10.98 8.29 -2.82
CA PRO A 83 -11.06 8.43 -1.37
C PRO A 83 -11.80 7.22 -0.79
N LEU A 84 -11.28 6.68 0.31
CA LEU A 84 -11.93 5.59 1.02
C LEU A 84 -13.23 6.06 1.67
N THR A 85 -14.24 5.20 1.72
CA THR A 85 -15.45 5.47 2.50
C THR A 85 -15.14 5.48 4.00
N ALA A 86 -15.96 6.15 4.81
CA ALA A 86 -15.76 6.23 6.26
C ALA A 86 -15.61 4.85 6.93
N GLN A 87 -16.35 3.84 6.46
CA GLN A 87 -16.24 2.46 6.93
C GLN A 87 -14.90 1.82 6.58
N GLN A 88 -14.40 2.03 5.35
CA GLN A 88 -13.10 1.52 4.91
C GLN A 88 -11.95 2.21 5.64
N GLN A 89 -12.06 3.52 5.87
CA GLN A 89 -11.09 4.28 6.67
C GLN A 89 -11.02 3.76 8.11
N ALA A 90 -12.17 3.48 8.74
CA ALA A 90 -12.20 2.93 10.09
C ALA A 90 -11.52 1.54 10.16
N LYS A 91 -11.70 0.69 9.14
CA LYS A 91 -11.03 -0.61 9.06
C LYS A 91 -9.52 -0.48 8.84
N ALA A 92 -9.08 0.42 7.96
CA ALA A 92 -7.67 0.68 7.70
C ALA A 92 -6.96 1.32 8.92
N LYS A 93 -7.62 2.26 9.61
CA LYS A 93 -7.11 2.84 10.85
C LYS A 93 -7.00 1.79 11.96
N ARG A 94 -8.02 0.93 12.13
CA ARG A 94 -7.96 -0.18 13.09
C ARG A 94 -6.85 -1.18 12.78
N ALA A 95 -6.52 -1.42 11.51
CA ALA A 95 -5.38 -2.24 11.12
C ALA A 95 -4.04 -1.61 11.51
N LYS A 96 -3.90 -0.28 11.41
CA LYS A 96 -2.72 0.46 11.94
C LYS A 96 -2.61 0.42 13.46
N THR A 97 -3.74 0.39 14.18
CA THR A 97 -3.77 0.40 15.67
C THR A 97 -3.80 -1.00 16.29
N ALA A 98 -4.03 -2.05 15.50
CA ALA A 98 -3.92 -3.42 15.94
C ALA A 98 -2.43 -3.68 16.25
N ARG A 99 -2.13 -3.73 17.54
CA ARG A 99 -0.81 -3.94 18.15
C ARG A 99 0.04 -4.93 17.33
N PRO A 100 1.37 -4.74 17.24
CA PRO A 100 2.24 -5.79 16.72
C PRO A 100 1.93 -7.07 17.50
N VAL A 101 1.52 -8.13 16.80
CA VAL A 101 1.42 -9.46 17.37
C VAL A 101 2.81 -9.77 17.88
N PRO A 102 3.02 -9.94 19.21
CA PRO A 102 4.34 -10.28 19.70
C PRO A 102 4.72 -11.62 19.07
N THR A 103 5.75 -11.61 18.23
CA THR A 103 6.41 -12.84 17.83
C THR A 103 7.14 -13.42 19.05
N PRO A 104 7.33 -14.74 19.14
CA PRO A 104 8.02 -15.37 20.27
C PRO A 104 9.41 -14.74 20.53
N THR A 105 10.07 -14.24 19.47
CA THR A 105 11.31 -13.47 19.56
C THR A 105 11.15 -12.17 20.35
N THR A 106 10.05 -11.43 20.17
CA THR A 106 9.80 -10.19 20.92
C THR A 106 9.39 -10.43 22.37
N GLU A 107 8.84 -11.60 22.70
CA GLU A 107 8.60 -11.99 24.11
C GLU A 107 9.91 -12.33 24.80
N LEU A 108 10.79 -13.10 24.14
CA LEU A 108 12.14 -13.41 24.65
C LEU A 108 12.96 -12.14 24.90
N TRP A 109 12.98 -11.20 23.95
CA TRP A 109 13.66 -9.92 24.11
C TRP A 109 13.06 -9.07 25.24
N ARG A 110 11.75 -9.16 25.50
CA ARG A 110 11.12 -8.45 26.61
C ARG A 110 11.48 -9.07 27.96
N GLU A 111 11.57 -10.40 28.05
CA GLU A 111 12.03 -11.08 29.25
C GLU A 111 13.51 -10.77 29.53
N GLU A 112 14.37 -10.76 28.52
CA GLU A 112 15.79 -10.34 28.67
C GLU A 112 15.94 -8.88 29.12
N LEU A 113 15.08 -7.97 28.63
CA LEU A 113 15.09 -6.59 29.08
C LEU A 113 14.55 -6.41 30.51
N LYS A 114 13.63 -7.27 30.95
CA LYS A 114 13.16 -7.27 32.35
C LYS A 114 14.23 -7.76 33.30
N THR A 115 14.97 -8.81 32.93
CA THR A 115 16.08 -9.31 33.76
C THR A 115 17.20 -8.29 33.88
N LEU A 116 17.51 -7.56 32.80
CA LEU A 116 18.48 -6.45 32.83
C LEU A 116 18.03 -5.25 33.68
N LYS A 117 16.74 -4.92 33.68
CA LYS A 117 16.19 -3.82 34.50
C LYS A 117 15.97 -4.19 35.98
N GLY A 118 16.04 -5.48 36.33
CA GLY A 118 15.99 -5.96 37.71
C GLY A 118 17.35 -6.01 38.41
N VAL A 119 18.43 -5.60 37.73
CA VAL A 119 19.78 -5.49 38.29
C VAL A 119 20.14 -4.00 38.40
N LEU A 120 19.40 -3.27 39.25
CA LEU A 120 19.79 -1.98 39.84
C LEU A 120 19.13 -1.86 41.21
#